data_AF-A0A7X7TZ42-F1
#
_entry.id   AF-A0A7X7TZ42-F1
#
_cell.length_a   1.000
_cell.length_b   1.000
_cell.length_c   1.000
_cell.angle_alpha   90.00
_cell.angle_beta   90.00
_cell.angle_gamma   90.00
#
_symmetry.space_group_name_H-M   'P 1'
#
loop_
_entity.id
_entity.type
_entity.pdbx_description
1 polymer ?
#
loop_
_entity_poly.entity_id
_entity_poly.type
_entity_poly.pdbx_seq_one_letter_code
_entity_poly.pdbx_strand_id
1 'polypeptide(L)'
;MCCRYFALPLDTPETREDYDDIRWYLCHRDISVFVEKGDWYLSVKNKCRHLSEKTHKCLIYDRRPTICRKYKHADCDFIEGDYDYELHFTDDRQMEEYIRVKFDNNATEKEKIRNTKGRKS
;
A
#
# COMPACT_ATOMS: atom_id res chain seq x y z
N MET A 1 20.15 -3.05 -5.70
CA MET A 1 19.89 -3.87 -4.49
C MET A 1 19.01 -3.03 -3.56
N CYS A 2 17.77 -3.44 -3.37
CA CYS A 2 16.61 -2.65 -2.94
C CYS A 2 16.31 -2.69 -1.42
N CYS A 3 17.27 -3.08 -0.56
CA CYS A 3 17.07 -3.15 0.90
C CYS A 3 17.01 -1.77 1.59
N ARG A 4 16.22 -0.84 1.03
CA ARG A 4 15.97 0.53 1.50
C ARG A 4 14.55 0.71 2.03
N TYR A 5 13.66 -0.22 1.70
CA TYR A 5 12.32 -0.33 2.24
C TYR A 5 11.92 -1.82 2.27
N PHE A 6 10.81 -2.12 2.90
CA PHE A 6 10.15 -3.43 2.78
C PHE A 6 8.64 -3.21 2.72
N ALA A 7 7.94 -4.09 2.01
CA ALA A 7 6.48 -4.10 1.93
C ALA A 7 5.93 -5.37 2.59
N LEU A 8 4.80 -5.22 3.28
CA LEU A 8 4.05 -6.32 3.87
C LEU A 8 2.64 -6.32 3.30
N PRO A 9 2.08 -7.49 2.95
CA PRO A 9 0.68 -7.56 2.54
C PRO A 9 -0.23 -7.14 3.71
N LEU A 10 -1.27 -6.40 3.38
CA LEU A 10 -2.39 -6.09 4.26
C LEU A 10 -3.62 -6.86 3.79
N ASP A 11 -4.52 -7.16 4.73
CA ASP A 11 -5.84 -7.63 4.35
C ASP A 11 -6.59 -6.51 3.60
N THR A 12 -7.37 -6.89 2.60
CA THR A 12 -8.14 -5.93 1.80
C THR A 12 -9.20 -5.26 2.70
N PRO A 13 -9.19 -3.93 2.85
CA PRO A 13 -10.13 -3.23 3.73
C PRO A 13 -11.56 -3.28 3.18
N GLU A 14 -12.51 -3.72 4.00
CA GLU A 14 -13.93 -3.87 3.61
C GLU A 14 -14.84 -2.83 4.27
N THR A 15 -14.50 -2.42 5.49
CA THR A 15 -15.28 -1.51 6.33
C THR A 15 -14.63 -0.14 6.44
N ARG A 16 -15.38 0.87 6.89
CA ARG A 16 -14.85 2.23 7.06
C ARG A 16 -13.76 2.27 8.13
N GLU A 17 -13.93 1.46 9.16
CA GLU A 17 -13.00 1.23 10.26
C GLU A 17 -11.67 0.67 9.74
N ASP A 18 -11.69 -0.31 8.84
CA ASP A 18 -10.45 -0.85 8.24
C ASP A 18 -9.65 0.22 7.50
N TYR A 19 -10.32 1.12 6.76
CA TYR A 19 -9.63 2.24 6.11
C TYR A 19 -9.09 3.26 7.12
N ASP A 20 -9.75 3.46 8.26
CA ASP A 20 -9.26 4.37 9.31
C ASP A 20 -8.03 3.79 10.03
N ASP A 21 -7.96 2.46 10.19
CA ASP A 21 -6.74 1.79 10.66
C ASP A 21 -5.57 2.01 9.69
N ILE A 22 -5.83 1.92 8.38
CA ILE A 22 -4.81 2.22 7.36
C ILE A 22 -4.41 3.69 7.39
N ARG A 23 -5.37 4.60 7.59
CA ARG A 23 -5.10 6.04 7.79
C ARG A 23 -4.20 6.26 9.00
N TRP A 24 -4.41 5.53 10.10
CA TRP A 24 -3.54 5.59 11.27
C TRP A 24 -2.11 5.13 10.96
N TYR A 25 -1.90 4.10 10.12
CA TYR A 25 -0.55 3.75 9.65
C TYR A 25 0.13 4.92 8.95
N LEU A 26 -0.59 5.61 8.06
CA LEU A 26 -0.10 6.74 7.27
C LEU A 26 0.19 8.01 8.09
N CYS A 27 -0.27 8.10 9.34
CA CYS A 27 0.14 9.16 10.26
C CYS A 27 1.61 9.05 10.71
N HIS A 28 2.27 7.92 10.46
CA HIS A 28 3.66 7.70 10.84
C HIS A 28 4.61 8.09 9.70
N ARG A 29 5.78 8.59 10.08
CA ARG A 29 6.82 8.95 9.10
C ARG A 29 7.33 7.72 8.36
N ASP A 30 7.70 7.91 7.10
CA ASP A 30 8.34 6.90 6.25
C ASP A 30 7.45 5.65 6.00
N ILE A 31 6.13 5.85 6.06
CA ILE A 31 5.11 4.84 5.70
C ILE A 31 4.40 5.27 4.42
N SER A 32 4.14 4.31 3.53
CA SER A 32 3.17 4.47 2.45
C SER A 32 2.35 3.18 2.30
N VAL A 33 1.19 3.28 1.66
CA VAL A 33 0.31 2.14 1.38
C VAL A 33 -0.02 2.14 -0.10
N PHE A 34 0.12 1.02 -0.78
CA PHE A 34 -0.16 0.93 -2.21
C PHE A 34 -0.96 -0.32 -2.53
N VAL A 35 -1.62 -0.29 -3.70
CA VAL A 35 -2.41 -1.38 -4.23
C VAL A 35 -1.85 -1.82 -5.57
N GLU A 36 -1.59 -3.11 -5.70
CA GLU A 36 -1.14 -3.73 -6.93
C GLU A 36 -2.01 -4.96 -7.21
N LYS A 37 -2.69 -4.99 -8.36
CA LYS A 37 -3.58 -6.10 -8.78
C LYS A 37 -4.67 -6.42 -7.73
N GLY A 38 -5.20 -5.40 -7.09
CA GLY A 38 -6.18 -5.52 -6.01
C GLY A 38 -5.62 -5.91 -4.63
N ASP A 39 -4.34 -6.26 -4.52
CA ASP A 39 -3.70 -6.60 -3.24
C ASP A 39 -3.14 -5.34 -2.56
N TRP A 40 -3.37 -5.21 -1.26
CA TRP A 40 -2.93 -4.07 -0.46
C TRP A 40 -1.59 -4.34 0.20
N TYR A 41 -0.72 -3.33 0.23
CA TYR A 41 0.61 -3.44 0.81
C TYR A 41 0.95 -2.23 1.67
N LEU A 42 1.48 -2.48 2.87
CA LEU A 42 2.11 -1.49 3.72
C LEU A 42 3.61 -1.43 3.40
N SER A 43 4.07 -0.28 2.91
CA SER A 43 5.48 0.00 2.65
C SER A 43 6.09 0.76 3.81
N VAL A 44 7.22 0.28 4.31
CA VAL A 44 8.01 0.94 5.35
C VAL A 44 9.37 1.28 4.75
N LYS A 45 9.65 2.58 4.60
CA LYS A 45 10.93 3.09 4.09
C LYS A 45 12.00 3.04 5.17
N ASN A 46 12.45 1.83 5.47
CA ASN A 46 13.48 1.57 6.47
C ASN A 46 14.67 0.83 5.86
N LYS A 47 15.84 1.49 5.88
CA LYS A 47 17.08 0.96 5.31
C LYS A 47 17.61 -0.21 6.14
N CYS A 48 17.92 -1.31 5.47
CA CYS A 48 18.55 -2.45 6.11
C CYS A 48 19.93 -2.09 6.70
N ARG A 49 20.14 -2.39 7.97
CA ARG A 49 21.42 -2.17 8.67
C ARG A 49 22.63 -2.90 8.08
N HIS A 50 22.40 -3.94 7.28
CA HIS A 50 23.46 -4.71 6.63
C HIS A 50 23.74 -4.25 5.19
N LEU A 51 23.13 -3.16 4.73
CA LEU A 51 23.41 -2.58 3.41
C LEU A 51 24.67 -1.72 3.48
N SER A 52 25.69 -2.08 2.69
CA SER A 52 26.92 -1.30 2.58
C SER A 52 26.65 0.07 1.96
N GLU A 53 27.19 1.12 2.57
CA GLU A 53 27.08 2.48 2.04
C GLU A 53 28.01 2.73 0.85
N LYS A 54 29.15 2.04 0.82
CA LYS A 54 30.17 2.22 -0.22
C LYS A 54 29.88 1.39 -1.47
N THR A 55 29.48 0.14 -1.27
CA THR A 55 29.32 -0.82 -2.37
C THR A 55 27.86 -1.08 -2.74
N HIS A 56 26.91 -0.60 -1.94
CA HIS A 56 25.47 -0.89 -2.08
C HIS A 56 25.15 -2.39 -2.13
N LYS A 57 26.01 -3.22 -1.53
CA LYS A 57 25.83 -4.67 -1.41
C LYS A 57 25.49 -5.07 0.03
N CYS A 58 24.79 -6.19 0.17
CA CYS A 58 24.52 -6.80 1.47
C CYS A 58 25.82 -7.34 2.09
N LEU A 59 26.14 -6.90 3.31
CA LEU A 59 27.34 -7.31 4.05
C LEU A 59 27.26 -8.74 4.59
N ILE A 60 26.06 -9.32 4.67
CA ILE A 60 25.81 -10.68 5.16
C ILE A 60 25.25 -11.60 4.08
N TYR A 61 25.68 -11.42 2.83
CA TYR A 61 25.07 -12.05 1.65
C TYR A 61 24.81 -13.57 1.80
N ASP A 62 25.76 -14.31 2.36
CA ASP A 62 25.66 -15.77 2.55
C ASP A 62 24.71 -16.16 3.71
N ARG A 63 24.60 -15.28 4.71
CA ARG A 63 23.75 -15.47 5.90
C ARG A 63 22.42 -14.74 5.79
N ARG A 64 22.04 -14.33 4.58
CA ARG A 64 20.77 -13.62 4.33
C ARG A 64 19.57 -14.46 4.80
N PRO A 65 18.54 -13.82 5.40
CA PRO A 65 17.27 -14.48 5.71
C PRO A 65 16.60 -15.08 4.47
N THR A 66 15.75 -16.08 4.67
CA THR A 66 15.04 -16.78 3.58
C THR A 66 14.29 -15.83 2.66
N ILE A 67 13.62 -14.80 3.19
CA ILE A 67 12.90 -13.80 2.39
C ILE A 67 13.83 -13.04 1.42
N CYS A 68 15.02 -12.65 1.89
CA CYS A 68 16.02 -11.98 1.06
C CYS A 68 16.65 -12.89 0.01
N ARG A 69 16.62 -14.22 0.22
CA ARG A 69 17.09 -15.22 -0.76
C ARG A 69 16.04 -15.51 -1.84
N LYS A 70 14.76 -15.43 -1.47
CA LYS A 70 13.62 -15.62 -2.39
C LYS A 70 13.43 -14.42 -3.32
N TYR A 71 13.85 -13.22 -2.89
CA TYR A 71 13.77 -12.01 -3.68
C TYR A 71 14.63 -12.10 -4.96
N LYS A 72 14.02 -11.94 -6.13
CA LYS A 72 14.69 -12.02 -7.44
C LYS A 72 14.98 -10.61 -7.95
N HIS A 73 16.16 -10.41 -8.52
CA HIS A 73 16.57 -9.09 -9.03
C HIS A 73 15.79 -8.63 -10.27
N ALA A 74 15.01 -9.54 -10.89
CA ALA A 74 14.08 -9.20 -11.97
C ALA A 74 12.90 -8.32 -11.49
N ASP A 75 12.61 -8.32 -10.19
CA ASP A 75 11.56 -7.52 -9.55
C ASP A 75 12.13 -6.21 -8.98
N CYS A 76 13.28 -5.75 -9.48
CA CYS A 76 13.98 -4.59 -8.95
C CYS A 76 13.43 -3.29 -9.57
N ASP A 77 12.79 -2.49 -8.71
CA ASP A 77 12.37 -1.08 -8.74
C ASP A 77 13.21 -0.02 -9.48
N PHE A 78 14.32 -0.41 -10.11
CA PHE A 78 15.28 0.47 -10.77
C PHE A 78 15.11 0.53 -12.30
N ILE A 79 14.07 -0.11 -12.84
CA ILE A 79 13.62 0.19 -14.19
C ILE A 79 12.80 1.48 -14.07
N GLU A 80 13.23 2.55 -14.75
CA GLU A 80 12.42 3.75 -14.98
C GLU A 80 11.15 3.34 -15.73
N GLY A 81 10.17 2.84 -14.98
CA GLY A 81 8.87 2.43 -15.47
C GLY A 81 7.86 3.00 -14.51
N ASP A 82 6.96 3.79 -15.06
CA ASP A 82 5.77 4.29 -14.39
C ASP A 82 5.19 3.17 -13.52
N TYR A 83 5.22 3.35 -12.20
CA TYR A 83 4.60 2.38 -11.32
C TYR A 83 3.11 2.50 -11.58
N ASP A 84 2.53 1.52 -12.25
CA ASP A 84 1.10 1.42 -12.49
C ASP A 84 0.41 0.93 -11.20
N TYR A 85 0.64 1.66 -10.10
CA TYR A 85 -0.09 1.45 -8.86
C TYR A 85 -1.55 1.79 -9.15
N GLU A 86 -2.46 0.86 -8.84
CA GLU A 86 -3.89 1.16 -8.91
C GLU A 86 -4.23 2.29 -7.93
N LEU A 87 -3.60 2.27 -6.76
CA LEU A 87 -3.67 3.30 -5.72
C LEU A 87 -2.34 3.39 -4.99
N HIS A 88 -1.92 4.60 -4.62
CA HIS A 88 -0.75 4.83 -3.76
C HIS A 88 -1.01 6.01 -2.82
N PHE A 89 -0.95 5.72 -1.52
CA PHE A 89 -1.17 6.64 -0.42
C PHE A 89 0.14 6.92 0.31
N THR A 90 0.53 8.18 0.40
CA THR A 90 1.76 8.62 1.08
C THR A 90 1.49 9.39 2.37
N ASP A 91 0.23 9.73 2.65
CA ASP A 91 -0.17 10.46 3.84
C ASP A 91 -1.64 10.18 4.23
N ASP A 92 -2.00 10.57 5.46
CA ASP A 92 -3.30 10.33 6.08
C ASP A 92 -4.45 11.09 5.41
N ARG A 93 -4.16 12.22 4.73
CA ARG A 93 -5.19 13.06 4.09
C ARG A 93 -5.66 12.43 2.79
N GLN A 94 -4.74 11.85 2.03
CA GLN A 94 -5.09 11.08 0.82
C GLN A 94 -6.02 9.91 1.15
N MET A 95 -5.76 9.21 2.26
CA MET A 95 -6.65 8.14 2.72
C MET A 95 -7.99 8.69 3.22
N GLU A 96 -8.00 9.81 3.94
CA GLU A 96 -9.25 10.45 4.37
C GLU A 96 -10.15 10.84 3.19
N GLU A 97 -9.57 11.44 2.15
CA GLU A 97 -10.29 11.79 0.93
C GLU A 97 -10.84 10.54 0.23
N TYR A 98 -10.04 9.47 0.15
CA TYR A 98 -10.48 8.20 -0.40
C TYR A 98 -11.66 7.59 0.37
N ILE A 99 -11.61 7.61 1.71
CA ILE A 99 -12.73 7.17 2.56
C ILE A 99 -13.99 7.99 2.25
N ARG A 100 -13.89 9.32 2.20
CA ARG A 100 -15.03 10.20 1.90
C ARG A 100 -15.65 9.84 0.55
N VAL A 101 -14.85 9.81 -0.51
CA VAL A 101 -15.33 9.50 -1.87
C VAL A 101 -15.95 8.11 -1.94
N LYS A 102 -15.30 7.10 -1.34
CA LYS A 102 -15.77 5.71 -1.39
C LYS A 102 -17.12 5.52 -0.68
N PHE A 103 -17.28 6.11 0.51
CA PHE A 103 -18.48 5.89 1.32
C PHE A 103 -19.62 6.89 1.01
N ASP A 104 -19.33 8.12 0.62
CA ASP A 104 -20.36 9.12 0.27
C ASP A 104 -21.01 8.79 -1.09
N ASN A 105 -20.22 8.25 -2.05
CA ASN A 105 -20.77 7.71 -3.29
C ASN A 105 -21.63 6.47 -3.05
N ASN A 106 -21.22 5.58 -2.15
CA ASN A 106 -22.02 4.41 -1.78
C ASN A 106 -23.34 4.79 -1.10
N ALA A 107 -23.37 5.87 -0.31
CA ALA A 107 -24.60 6.37 0.31
C ALA A 107 -25.57 6.90 -0.76
N THR A 108 -25.08 7.72 -1.69
CA THR A 108 -25.90 8.28 -2.77
C THR A 108 -26.40 7.23 -3.76
N GLU A 109 -25.64 6.18 -4.05
CA GLU A 109 -26.12 5.04 -4.86
C GLU A 109 -27.21 4.23 -4.15
N LYS A 110 -27.03 3.92 -2.85
CA LYS A 110 -28.04 3.22 -2.05
C LYS A 110 -29.36 4.01 -1.96
N GLU A 111 -29.28 5.33 -1.83
CA GLU A 111 -30.46 6.21 -1.85
C GLU A 111 -31.14 6.24 -3.21
N LYS A 112 -30.38 6.33 -4.31
CA LYS A 112 -30.93 6.23 -5.68
C LYS A 112 -31.66 4.91 -5.91
N ILE A 113 -31.10 3.79 -5.45
CA ILE A 113 -31.71 2.44 -5.55
C ILE A 113 -32.99 2.34 -4.70
N ARG A 114 -32.98 2.87 -3.46
CA ARG A 114 -34.20 2.92 -2.62
C ARG A 114 -35.30 3.76 -3.27
N ASN A 115 -34.96 4.94 -3.79
CA ASN A 115 -35.94 5.83 -4.44
C ASN A 115 -36.49 5.26 -5.75
N THR A 116 -35.72 4.50 -6.52
CA THR A 116 -36.23 3.81 -7.72
C THR A 116 -37.11 2.61 -7.39
N LYS A 117 -36.84 1.88 -6.30
CA LYS A 117 -37.73 0.80 -5.83
C LYS A 117 -39.02 1.33 -5.20
N GLY A 118 -38.96 2.44 -4.48
CA GLY A 118 -40.14 3.08 -3.87
C GLY A 118 -41.11 3.74 -4.86
N ARG A 119 -40.67 4.03 -6.10
CA ARG A 119 -41.48 4.62 -7.17
C ARG A 119 -42.23 3.60 -8.05
N LYS A 120 -41.95 2.30 -7.86
CA LYS A 120 -42.54 1.18 -8.62
C LYS A 120 -43.60 0.39 -7.84
N SER A 121 -44.01 0.88 -6.66
CA SER A 121 -45.07 0.27 -5.84
C SER A 121 -46.27 1.19 -5.68
#